data_AF-A0A1E5TC39-F1
#
_entry.id   AF-A0A1E5TC39-F1
#
_cell.length_a   1.000
_cell.length_b   1.000
_cell.length_c   1.000
_cell.angle_alpha   90.00
_cell.angle_beta   90.00
_cell.angle_gamma   90.00
#
_symmetry.space_group_name_H-M   'P 1'
#
loop_
_entity.id
_entity.type
_entity.pdbx_description
1 polymer ?
#
loop_
_entity_poly.entity_id
_entity_poly.type
_entity_poly.pdbx_seq_one_letter_code
_entity_poly.pdbx_strand_id
1 'polypeptide(L)'
;MGLSGEDCYICPQGKVIPFTKVFYEKKNNTKKKEYRALKKVCMACPIRSKCLGKSAQEKKFNIIYYRPKYERNIARVNSKKGSYMKAKRQSTVEPVFLVHSLNF
;
A
#
# COMPACT_ATOMS: atom_id res chain seq x y z
N MET A 1 4.87 17.24 3.83
CA MET A 1 3.90 16.23 4.31
C MET A 1 4.44 15.66 5.61
N GLY A 2 4.24 16.39 6.70
CA GLY A 2 4.80 16.09 8.02
C GLY A 2 3.84 15.23 8.84
N LEU A 3 4.40 14.27 9.57
CA LEU A 3 3.72 13.53 10.63
C LEU A 3 3.62 14.46 11.84
N SER A 4 2.47 15.09 12.02
CA SER A 4 2.11 15.77 13.26
C SER A 4 0.94 15.02 13.91
N GLY A 5 1.23 14.34 15.02
CA GLY A 5 0.25 13.94 16.03
C GLY A 5 -0.53 12.64 15.79
N GLU A 6 -1.24 12.49 14.67
CA GLU A 6 -2.25 11.42 14.55
C GLU A 6 -2.25 10.78 13.14
N ASP A 7 -1.90 9.48 13.06
CA ASP A 7 -2.04 8.68 11.84
C ASP A 7 -3.53 8.56 11.47
N CYS A 8 -4.02 9.43 10.59
CA CYS A 8 -5.41 9.44 10.16
C CYS A 8 -5.52 9.40 8.64
N TYR A 9 -6.61 8.83 8.14
CA TYR A 9 -6.90 8.75 6.71
C TYR A 9 -8.15 9.57 6.37
N ILE A 10 -8.14 10.25 5.23
CA ILE A 10 -9.26 11.09 4.80
C ILE A 10 -10.06 10.32 3.74
N CYS A 11 -11.34 10.10 4.03
CA CYS A 11 -12.31 9.54 3.09
C CYS A 11 -12.54 10.53 1.92
N PRO A 12 -12.92 10.06 0.71
CA PRO A 12 -13.31 10.97 -0.39
C PRO A 12 -14.42 11.97 -0.05
N GLN A 13 -15.20 11.73 1.01
CA GLN A 13 -16.22 12.65 1.53
C GLN A 13 -15.68 13.63 2.58
N GLY A 14 -14.35 13.76 2.71
CA GLY A 14 -13.69 14.66 3.66
C GLY A 14 -13.75 14.20 5.13
N LYS A 15 -14.21 12.97 5.40
CA LYS A 15 -14.35 12.45 6.77
C LYS A 15 -13.06 11.76 7.24
N VAL A 16 -12.70 11.97 8.50
CA VAL A 16 -11.50 11.38 9.12
C VAL A 16 -11.76 9.94 9.54
N ILE A 17 -10.82 9.07 9.19
CA ILE A 17 -10.76 7.67 9.56
C ILE A 17 -9.56 7.51 10.50
N PRO A 18 -9.80 7.36 11.82
CA PRO A 18 -8.74 7.27 12.79
C PRO A 18 -7.98 5.95 12.69
N PHE A 19 -6.71 5.98 13.09
CA PHE A 19 -5.95 4.78 13.37
C PHE A 19 -6.60 4.00 14.51
N THR A 20 -6.69 2.68 14.35
CA THR A 20 -7.29 1.80 15.35
C THR A 20 -6.23 1.02 16.11
N LYS A 21 -5.40 0.24 15.41
CA LYS A 21 -4.38 -0.61 16.05
C LYS A 21 -3.33 -1.12 15.07
N VAL A 22 -2.21 -1.58 15.60
CA VAL A 22 -1.24 -2.39 14.87
C VAL A 22 -1.49 -3.86 15.20
N PHE A 23 -1.47 -4.73 14.19
CA PHE A 23 -1.59 -6.17 14.39
C PHE A 23 -0.69 -6.95 13.43
N TYR A 24 -0.44 -8.21 13.76
CA TYR A 24 0.25 -9.18 12.91
C TYR A 24 -0.79 -10.06 12.21
N GLU A 25 -0.71 -10.14 10.90
CA GLU A 25 -1.56 -11.04 10.13
C GLU A 25 -1.09 -12.49 10.31
N LYS A 26 -1.98 -13.38 10.76
CA LYS A 26 -1.64 -14.77 11.11
C LYS A 26 -1.03 -15.58 9.96
N LYS A 27 -1.41 -15.30 8.71
CA LYS A 27 -0.94 -16.06 7.54
C LYS A 27 0.54 -15.85 7.23
N ASN A 28 0.97 -14.59 7.16
CA ASN A 28 2.31 -14.20 6.68
C ASN A 28 3.13 -13.47 7.74
N ASN A 29 2.67 -13.49 9.00
CA ASN A 29 3.22 -12.73 10.13
C ASN A 29 3.58 -11.27 9.82
N THR A 30 2.80 -10.64 8.94
CA THR A 30 3.10 -9.30 8.42
C THR A 30 2.49 -8.25 9.34
N LYS A 31 3.30 -7.27 9.75
CA LYS A 31 2.88 -6.14 10.59
C LYS A 31 2.05 -5.13 9.78
N LYS A 32 0.79 -4.92 10.19
CA LYS A 32 -0.16 -4.01 9.53
C LYS A 32 -0.76 -3.02 10.52
N LYS A 33 -1.09 -1.83 10.03
CA LYS A 33 -1.93 -0.84 10.71
C LYS A 33 -3.37 -1.01 10.25
N GLU A 34 -4.31 -1.07 11.17
CA GLU A 34 -5.75 -1.10 10.92
C GLU A 34 -6.34 0.30 11.12
N TYR A 35 -7.18 0.70 10.17
CA TYR A 35 -7.96 1.93 10.22
C TYR A 35 -9.44 1.59 10.11
N ARG A 36 -10.26 2.21 10.97
CA ARG A 36 -11.71 2.00 11.00
C ARG A 36 -12.43 3.33 11.07
N ALA A 37 -13.40 3.51 10.18
CA ALA A 37 -14.29 4.64 10.21
C ALA A 37 -15.37 4.42 11.27
N LEU A 38 -15.82 5.48 11.92
CA LEU A 38 -16.98 5.40 12.81
C LEU A 38 -18.22 5.00 12.01
N LYS A 39 -18.97 4.01 12.50
CA LYS A 39 -20.21 3.54 11.87
C LYS A 39 -21.19 4.67 11.56
N LYS A 40 -21.35 5.63 12.48
CA LYS A 40 -22.21 6.82 12.30
C LYS A 40 -21.84 7.64 11.05
N VAL A 41 -20.55 7.77 10.76
CA VAL A 41 -20.04 8.50 9.59
C VAL A 41 -20.38 7.77 8.28
N CYS A 42 -20.34 6.43 8.30
CA CYS A 42 -20.60 5.62 7.12
C CYS A 42 -22.10 5.33 6.89
N MET A 43 -22.96 5.44 7.90
CA MET A 43 -24.39 5.17 7.77
C MET A 43 -25.13 6.22 6.95
N ALA A 44 -24.85 7.50 7.16
CA ALA A 44 -25.47 8.62 6.44
C ALA A 44 -24.69 9.07 5.19
N CYS A 45 -23.79 8.23 4.68
CA CYS A 45 -22.91 8.59 3.57
C CYS A 45 -23.60 8.39 2.21
N PRO A 46 -23.63 9.39 1.31
CA PRO A 46 -24.35 9.28 0.03
C PRO A 46 -23.74 8.23 -0.92
N ILE A 47 -22.44 7.99 -0.81
CA ILE A 47 -21.71 7.00 -1.63
C ILE A 47 -21.57 5.63 -0.96
N ARG A 48 -22.38 5.35 0.08
CA ARG A 48 -22.27 4.13 0.90
C ARG A 48 -22.29 2.85 0.06
N SER A 49 -23.21 2.75 -0.89
CA SER A 49 -23.37 1.57 -1.77
C SER A 49 -22.16 1.30 -2.66
N LYS A 50 -21.44 2.36 -3.09
CA LYS A 50 -20.23 2.25 -3.91
C LYS A 50 -18.96 2.06 -3.07
N CYS A 51 -18.93 2.59 -1.84
CA CYS A 51 -17.75 2.60 -0.99
C CYS A 51 -17.62 1.35 -0.10
N LEU A 52 -18.73 0.78 0.35
CA LEU A 52 -18.80 -0.39 1.24
C LEU A 52 -19.33 -1.62 0.50
N GLY A 53 -18.89 -2.81 0.94
CA GLY A 53 -19.49 -4.07 0.50
C GLY A 53 -20.89 -4.27 1.09
N LYS A 54 -21.68 -5.18 0.50
CA LYS A 54 -23.10 -5.42 0.84
C LYS A 54 -23.39 -5.61 2.34
N SER A 55 -22.49 -6.28 3.07
CA SER A 55 -22.63 -6.55 4.51
C SER A 55 -21.85 -5.60 5.41
N ALA A 56 -21.01 -4.72 4.85
CA ALA A 56 -20.14 -3.86 5.65
C ALA A 56 -20.90 -2.65 6.21
N GLN A 57 -20.88 -2.49 7.53
CA GLN A 57 -21.53 -1.36 8.19
C GLN A 57 -20.63 -0.12 8.27
N GLU A 58 -19.31 -0.34 8.32
CA GLU A 58 -18.27 0.67 8.46
C GLU A 58 -17.12 0.39 7.49
N LYS A 59 -16.35 1.43 7.16
CA LYS A 59 -15.14 1.27 6.35
C LYS A 59 -14.01 0.78 7.24
N LYS A 60 -13.46 -0.39 6.94
CA LYS A 60 -12.26 -0.94 7.56
C LYS A 60 -11.25 -1.30 6.49
N PHE A 61 -10.00 -0.92 6.67
CA PHE A 61 -8.91 -1.35 5.80
C PHE A 61 -7.58 -1.40 6.56
N ASN A 62 -6.66 -2.17 6.00
CA ASN A 62 -5.35 -2.42 6.59
C ASN A 62 -4.26 -1.90 5.65
N ILE A 63 -3.26 -1.23 6.21
CA ILE A 63 -2.07 -0.78 5.48
C ILE A 63 -0.84 -1.46 6.07
N ILE A 64 0.14 -1.81 5.23
CA ILE A 64 1.43 -2.35 5.68
C ILE A 64 2.13 -1.32 6.56
N TYR A 65 2.61 -1.73 7.74
CA TYR A 65 3.22 -0.82 8.71
C TYR A 65 4.41 -0.03 8.15
N TYR A 66 5.23 -0.69 7.32
CA TYR A 66 6.43 -0.10 6.73
C TYR A 66 6.19 0.59 5.39
N ARG A 67 4.94 0.96 5.05
CA ARG A 67 4.59 1.64 3.80
C ARG A 67 5.53 2.80 3.42
N PRO A 68 5.94 3.71 4.33
CA PRO A 68 6.88 4.79 3.98
C PRO A 68 8.27 4.29 3.54
N LYS A 69 8.72 3.13 4.05
CA LYS A 69 9.98 2.51 3.62
C LYS A 69 9.85 1.95 2.20
N TYR A 70 8.71 1.33 1.89
CA TYR A 70 8.42 0.84 0.54
C TYR A 70 8.34 1.98 -0.47
N GLU A 71 7.62 3.05 -0.15
CA GLU A 71 7.48 4.22 -1.02
C GLU A 71 8.83 4.88 -1.32
N ARG A 72 9.69 5.04 -0.31
CA ARG A 72 11.08 5.51 -0.52
C ARG A 72 11.88 4.58 -1.43
N ASN A 73 11.71 3.27 -1.27
CA ASN A 73 12.41 2.30 -2.11
C ASN A 73 11.92 2.35 -3.56
N ILE A 74 10.60 2.47 -3.78
CA ILE A 74 10.00 2.63 -5.11
C ILE A 74 10.53 3.89 -5.78
N ALA A 75 10.52 5.02 -5.07
CA ALA A 75 11.05 6.28 -5.58
C ALA A 75 12.54 6.18 -5.95
N ARG A 76 13.34 5.48 -5.12
CA ARG A 76 14.76 5.24 -5.39
C ARG A 76 14.97 4.38 -6.64
N VAL A 77 14.22 3.28 -6.78
CA VAL A 77 14.34 2.35 -7.92
C VAL A 77 13.90 3.02 -9.23
N ASN A 78 12.83 3.81 -9.19
CA ASN A 78 12.28 4.50 -10.37
C ASN A 78 13.03 5.81 -10.72
N SER A 79 14.06 6.19 -9.96
CA SER A 79 14.90 7.34 -10.28
C SER A 79 15.73 7.10 -11.54
N LYS A 80 16.16 8.16 -12.25
CA LYS A 80 17.03 8.05 -13.43
C LYS A 80 18.26 7.18 -13.17
N LYS A 81 18.91 7.38 -12.02
CA LYS A 81 20.06 6.59 -11.56
C LYS A 81 19.66 5.14 -11.28
N GLY A 82 18.52 4.92 -10.62
CA GLY A 82 18.00 3.58 -10.34
C GLY A 82 17.73 2.78 -11.62
N SER A 83 17.03 3.38 -12.57
CA SER A 83 16.74 2.80 -13.89
C SER A 83 18.01 2.51 -14.68
N TYR A 84 18.96 3.46 -14.74
CA TYR A 84 20.25 3.26 -15.40
C TYR A 84 21.05 2.10 -14.79
N MET A 85 21.17 2.06 -13.46
CA MET A 85 21.89 0.99 -12.77
C MET A 85 21.19 -0.36 -12.91
N LYS A 86 19.86 -0.38 -12.98
CA LYS A 86 19.09 -1.60 -13.29
C LYS A 86 19.41 -2.12 -14.69
N ALA A 87 19.36 -1.24 -15.71
CA ALA A 87 19.68 -1.60 -17.08
C ALA A 87 21.11 -2.16 -17.21
N LYS A 88 22.09 -1.50 -16.57
CA LYS A 88 23.49 -1.96 -16.57
C LYS A 88 23.67 -3.33 -15.91
N ARG A 89 22.91 -3.64 -14.85
CA ARG A 89 22.94 -4.97 -14.21
C ARG A 89 22.30 -6.04 -15.10
N GLN A 90 21.21 -5.70 -15.79
CA GLN A 90 20.56 -6.62 -16.73
C GLN A 90 21.50 -6.93 -17.91
N SER A 91 22.23 -5.93 -18.45
CA SER A 91 23.16 -6.14 -19.56
C SER A 91 24.38 -7.00 -19.25
N THR A 92 24.81 -7.12 -17.98
CA THR A 92 25.92 -8.02 -17.60
C THR A 92 25.46 -9.41 -17.20
N VAL A 93 24.23 -9.57 -16.72
CA VAL A 93 23.70 -10.87 -16.28
C VAL A 93 23.04 -11.62 -17.45
N GLU A 94 22.36 -10.94 -18.37
CA GLU A 94 21.64 -11.59 -19.47
C GLU A 94 22.45 -12.15 -20.65
N PRO A 95 23.69 -11.73 -21.00
CA PRO A 95 24.41 -12.42 -22.07
C PRO A 95 24.79 -13.87 -21.68
N VAL A 96 24.71 -14.26 -20.40
CA VAL A 96 24.98 -15.62 -19.94
C VAL A 96 23.71 -16.49 -19.87
N PHE A 97 22.53 -15.91 -19.63
CA PHE A 97 21.27 -16.66 -19.53
C PHE A 97 20.43 -16.71 -20.81
N LEU A 98 20.68 -15.83 -21.81
CA LEU A 98 19.92 -15.80 -23.07
C LEU A 98 20.41 -16.79 -24.15
N VAL A 99 21.57 -17.42 -23.99
CA VAL A 99 22.08 -18.43 -24.96
C VAL A 99 21.38 -19.80 -24.87
N HIS A 100 20.42 -20.00 -23.96
CA HIS A 100 19.73 -21.28 -23.75
C HIS A 100 18.21 -21.26 -24.00
N SER A 101 17.64 -20.20 -24.57
CA SER A 101 16.17 -20.07 -24.73
C SER A 101 15.67 -19.98 -26.17
N LEU A 102 16.47 -20.40 -27.16
CA LEU A 102 16.06 -20.45 -28.57
C LEU A 102 16.10 -21.86 -29.19
N ASN A 103 15.93 -22.92 -28.40
CA ASN A 103 15.81 -24.29 -28.93
C ASN A 103 15.03 -25.26 -28.02
N PHE A 104 13.93 -24.84 -27.39
CA PHE A 104 12.90 -25.77 -26.86
C PHE A 104 11.53 -25.09 -26.81
#